data_AF-A0A2N0TRA0-F1
#
_entry.id   AF-A0A2N0TRA0-F1
#
_cell.length_a   1.000
_cell.length_b   1.000
_cell.length_c   1.000
_cell.angle_alpha   90.00
_cell.angle_beta   90.00
_cell.angle_gamma   90.00
#
_symmetry.space_group_name_H-M   'P 1'
#
loop_
_entity.id
_entity.type
_entity.pdbx_description
1 polymer ?
#
loop_
_entity_poly.entity_id
_entity_poly.type
_entity_poly.pdbx_seq_one_letter_code
_entity_poly.pdbx_strand_id
1 'polypeptide(L)'
;MNWDETFRLIFAALASVGGAGAIIVGFSKYLGELFSKKYEQKLIAKFQNQINEYQNKLDILKTTTLRYSDRQFELYSILWSSLQNLKISADNLWEKANSKNLVNFSKQLRETKIEIEKASLFIEDVHYKELAGIIKHFSEFEIGKKMLIDYRKTTQLEEHLIERQMIAGNQRVKNRYNELILIIKSDLKKQLKGE
;
A
#
# COMPACT_ATOMS: atom_id res chain seq x y z
N MET A 1 8.38 -67.26 30.11
CA MET A 1 7.27 -66.92 31.02
C MET A 1 6.25 -66.17 30.18
N ASN A 2 5.11 -66.81 29.90
CA ASN A 2 4.10 -66.23 29.01
C ASN A 2 3.46 -65.03 29.72
N TRP A 3 3.33 -63.88 29.03
CA TRP A 3 2.75 -62.67 29.62
C TRP A 3 1.34 -62.92 30.20
N ASP A 4 0.58 -63.83 29.60
CA ASP A 4 -0.71 -64.28 30.10
C ASP A 4 -0.63 -65.05 31.43
N GLU A 5 0.44 -65.81 31.67
CA GLU A 5 0.66 -66.50 32.96
C GLU A 5 1.02 -65.52 34.07
N THR A 6 1.85 -64.51 33.75
CA THR A 6 2.19 -63.44 34.69
C THR A 6 0.94 -62.64 35.07
N PHE A 7 0.09 -62.29 34.11
CA PHE A 7 -1.17 -61.58 34.38
C PHE A 7 -2.18 -62.45 35.14
N ARG A 8 -2.29 -63.74 34.83
CA ARG A 8 -3.15 -64.67 35.57
C ARG A 8 -2.71 -64.91 37.00
N LEU A 9 -1.41 -65.01 37.25
CA LEU A 9 -0.84 -65.17 38.59
C LEU A 9 -1.12 -63.92 39.45
N ILE A 10 -0.98 -62.73 38.85
CA ILE A 10 -1.30 -61.45 39.49
C ILE A 10 -2.81 -61.37 39.77
N PHE A 11 -3.68 -61.73 38.83
CA PHE A 11 -5.14 -61.73 39.03
C PHE A 11 -5.60 -62.75 40.08
N ALA A 12 -4.98 -63.94 40.11
CA ALA A 12 -5.26 -64.98 41.09
C ALA A 12 -4.81 -64.58 42.51
N ALA A 13 -3.70 -63.85 42.63
CA ALA A 13 -3.26 -63.27 43.90
C ALA A 13 -4.14 -62.09 44.35
N LEU A 14 -4.72 -61.34 43.40
CA LEU A 14 -5.61 -60.20 43.68
C LEU A 14 -7.02 -60.62 44.11
N ALA A 15 -7.50 -61.80 43.72
CA ALA A 15 -8.82 -62.31 44.06
C ALA A 15 -8.93 -62.81 45.52
N SER A 16 -7.81 -63.06 46.22
CA SER A 16 -7.83 -63.77 47.51
C SER A 16 -7.66 -62.91 48.77
N VAL A 17 -7.38 -61.60 48.65
CA VAL A 17 -7.24 -60.71 49.82
C VAL A 17 -7.79 -59.32 49.49
N GLY A 18 -8.70 -58.79 50.31
CA GLY A 18 -9.35 -57.48 50.17
C GLY A 18 -8.44 -56.24 50.17
N GLY A 19 -7.12 -56.39 50.03
CA GLY A 19 -6.14 -55.31 49.85
C GLY A 19 -5.90 -54.87 48.39
N ALA A 20 -6.50 -55.56 47.41
CA ALA A 20 -6.33 -55.29 45.98
C ALA A 20 -6.76 -53.87 45.54
N GLY A 21 -7.74 -53.27 46.21
CA GLY A 21 -8.25 -51.94 45.87
C GLY A 21 -7.20 -50.84 46.03
N ALA A 22 -6.37 -50.87 47.08
CA ALA A 22 -5.38 -49.82 47.34
C ALA A 22 -4.20 -49.89 46.35
N ILE A 23 -3.80 -51.10 45.93
CA ILE A 23 -2.71 -51.30 44.97
C ILE A 23 -3.16 -50.90 43.57
N ILE A 24 -4.37 -51.27 43.15
CA ILE A 24 -4.94 -50.89 41.85
C ILE A 24 -5.15 -49.37 41.78
N VAL A 25 -5.67 -48.74 42.84
CA VAL A 25 -5.85 -47.28 42.91
C VAL A 25 -4.50 -46.57 42.95
N GLY A 26 -3.53 -47.05 43.74
CA GLY A 26 -2.19 -46.49 43.80
C GLY A 26 -1.42 -46.60 42.48
N PHE A 27 -1.51 -47.74 41.80
CA PHE A 27 -0.87 -47.98 40.50
C PHE A 27 -1.54 -47.17 39.38
N SER A 28 -2.87 -47.05 39.40
CA SER A 28 -3.62 -46.20 38.46
C SER A 28 -3.31 -44.71 38.66
N LYS A 29 -3.18 -44.26 39.91
CA LYS A 29 -2.78 -42.88 40.24
C LYS A 29 -1.32 -42.61 39.84
N TYR A 30 -0.41 -43.55 40.06
CA TYR A 30 1.00 -43.44 39.67
C TYR A 30 1.20 -43.39 38.15
N LEU A 31 0.52 -44.26 37.39
CA LEU A 31 0.53 -44.22 35.92
C LEU A 31 -0.16 -42.96 35.40
N GLY A 32 -1.27 -42.55 36.01
CA GLY A 32 -1.95 -41.29 35.71
C GLY A 32 -1.03 -40.07 35.90
N GLU A 33 -0.29 -39.97 37.00
CA GLU A 33 0.67 -38.88 37.26
C GLU A 33 1.91 -38.92 36.34
N LEU A 34 2.39 -40.11 35.97
CA LEU A 34 3.53 -40.30 35.04
C LEU A 34 3.18 -39.95 33.59
N PHE A 35 1.98 -40.33 33.13
CA PHE A 35 1.53 -40.03 31.77
C PHE A 35 0.94 -38.62 31.65
N SER A 36 0.24 -38.12 32.67
CA SER A 36 -0.37 -36.78 32.68
C SER A 36 0.68 -35.67 32.57
N LYS A 37 1.72 -35.66 33.42
CA LYS A 37 2.69 -34.56 33.46
C LYS A 37 3.48 -34.37 32.16
N LYS A 38 3.89 -35.47 31.49
CA LYS A 38 4.63 -35.38 30.21
C LYS A 38 3.74 -34.99 29.03
N TYR A 39 2.50 -35.48 28.99
CA TYR A 39 1.55 -35.10 27.95
C TYR A 39 1.08 -33.64 28.12
N GLU A 40 0.81 -33.22 29.35
CA GLU A 40 0.42 -31.86 29.71
C GLU A 40 1.55 -30.86 29.39
N GLN A 41 2.80 -31.16 29.78
CA GLN A 41 3.96 -30.32 29.42
C GLN A 41 4.19 -30.23 27.91
N LYS A 42 4.05 -31.34 27.17
CA LYS A 42 4.14 -31.32 25.70
C LYS A 42 3.03 -30.48 25.08
N LEU A 43 1.82 -30.56 25.62
CA LEU A 43 0.66 -29.82 25.13
C LEU A 43 0.81 -28.32 25.40
N ILE A 44 1.21 -27.94 26.62
CA ILE A 44 1.54 -26.55 26.99
C ILE A 44 2.67 -26.01 26.11
N ALA A 45 3.76 -26.77 25.94
CA ALA A 45 4.87 -26.36 25.08
C ALA A 45 4.44 -26.20 23.61
N LYS A 46 3.57 -27.07 23.11
CA LYS A 46 3.01 -26.97 21.75
C LYS A 46 2.15 -25.72 21.59
N PHE A 47 1.27 -25.43 22.54
CA PHE A 47 0.45 -24.21 22.51
C PHE A 47 1.29 -22.95 22.68
N GLN A 48 2.29 -22.97 23.56
CA GLN A 48 3.23 -21.86 23.71
C GLN A 48 4.00 -21.59 22.41
N ASN A 49 4.45 -22.66 21.75
CA ASN A 49 5.12 -22.54 20.44
C ASN A 49 4.18 -21.97 19.37
N GLN A 50 2.91 -22.41 19.33
CA GLN A 50 1.92 -21.85 18.40
C GLN A 50 1.62 -20.38 18.69
N ILE A 51 1.47 -19.99 19.96
CA ILE A 51 1.29 -18.58 20.37
C ILE A 51 2.48 -17.75 19.91
N ASN A 52 3.70 -18.21 20.19
CA ASN A 52 4.93 -17.51 19.77
C ASN A 52 5.02 -17.42 18.23
N GLU A 53 4.63 -18.47 17.50
CA GLU A 53 4.61 -18.47 16.04
C GLU A 53 3.60 -17.46 15.49
N TYR A 54 2.38 -17.41 16.05
CA TYR A 54 1.37 -16.43 15.67
C TYR A 54 1.78 -15.01 16.03
N GLN A 55 2.38 -14.78 17.20
CA GLN A 55 2.93 -13.48 17.59
C GLN A 55 4.01 -13.03 16.62
N ASN A 56 4.95 -13.90 16.25
CA ASN A 56 5.97 -13.59 15.25
C ASN A 56 5.37 -13.27 13.88
N LYS A 57 4.37 -14.03 13.43
CA LYS A 57 3.65 -13.76 12.17
C LYS A 57 2.94 -12.40 12.20
N LEU A 58 2.28 -12.07 13.32
CA LEU A 58 1.63 -10.77 13.52
C LEU A 58 2.65 -9.63 13.52
N ASP A 59 3.80 -9.81 14.17
CA ASP A 59 4.86 -8.79 14.18
C ASP A 59 5.46 -8.58 12.79
N ILE A 60 5.71 -9.65 12.03
CA ILE A 60 6.19 -9.57 10.65
C ILE A 60 5.15 -8.85 9.78
N LEU A 61 3.87 -9.24 9.87
CA LEU A 61 2.78 -8.59 9.14
C LEU A 61 2.68 -7.11 9.49
N LYS A 62 2.59 -6.78 10.78
CA LYS A 62 2.52 -5.40 11.27
C LYS A 62 3.70 -4.56 10.78
N THR A 63 4.93 -5.08 10.90
CA THR A 63 6.14 -4.37 10.48
C THR A 63 6.21 -4.21 8.96
N THR A 64 5.67 -5.16 8.20
CA THR A 64 5.63 -5.09 6.73
C THR A 64 4.56 -4.10 6.27
N THR A 65 3.36 -4.15 6.87
CA THR A 65 2.27 -3.21 6.61
C THR A 65 2.67 -1.78 6.94
N LEU A 66 3.31 -1.54 8.10
CA LEU A 66 3.78 -0.21 8.48
C LEU A 66 4.81 0.32 7.48
N ARG A 67 5.82 -0.48 7.12
CA ARG A 67 6.82 -0.08 6.11
C ARG A 67 6.20 0.23 4.75
N TYR A 68 5.22 -0.58 4.33
CA TYR A 68 4.52 -0.36 3.07
C TYR A 68 3.69 0.93 3.10
N SER A 69 2.97 1.18 4.20
CA SER A 69 2.20 2.40 4.44
C SER A 69 3.09 3.65 4.45
N ASP A 70 4.22 3.61 5.16
CA ASP A 70 5.18 4.72 5.21
C ASP A 70 5.72 5.04 3.82
N ARG A 71 6.03 4.00 3.03
CA ARG A 71 6.52 4.17 1.67
C ARG A 71 5.46 4.74 0.73
N GLN A 72 4.21 4.30 0.84
CA GLN A 72 3.11 4.86 0.06
C GLN A 72 2.85 6.32 0.42
N PHE A 73 2.87 6.67 1.72
CA PHE A 73 2.75 8.06 2.18
C PHE A 73 3.82 8.98 1.56
N GLU A 74 5.08 8.53 1.58
CA GLU A 74 6.21 9.26 0.99
C GLU A 74 6.00 9.48 -0.52
N LEU A 75 5.63 8.42 -1.24
CA LEU A 75 5.41 8.48 -2.70
C LEU A 75 4.25 9.41 -3.06
N TYR A 76 3.11 9.29 -2.39
CA TYR A 76 1.97 10.17 -2.63
C TYR A 76 2.29 11.64 -2.30
N SER A 77 3.12 11.89 -1.27
CA SER A 77 3.59 13.24 -0.94
C SER A 77 4.50 13.83 -2.04
N ILE A 78 5.42 13.02 -2.57
CA ILE A 78 6.30 13.42 -3.68
C ILE A 78 5.47 13.70 -4.95
N LEU A 79 4.54 12.81 -5.29
CA LEU A 79 3.65 12.98 -6.43
C LEU A 79 2.82 14.25 -6.32
N TRP A 80 2.21 14.49 -5.16
CA TRP A 80 1.44 15.70 -4.91
C TRP A 80 2.29 16.97 -5.07
N SER A 81 3.47 16.99 -4.46
CA SER A 81 4.42 18.11 -4.58
C SER A 81 4.79 18.37 -6.04
N SER A 82 5.11 17.32 -6.79
CA SER A 82 5.45 17.41 -8.21
C SER A 82 4.29 17.96 -9.06
N LEU A 83 3.06 17.51 -8.81
CA LEU A 83 1.86 18.05 -9.47
C LEU A 83 1.61 19.52 -9.14
N GLN A 84 1.84 19.94 -7.89
CA GLN A 84 1.70 21.35 -7.51
C GLN A 84 2.74 22.23 -8.21
N ASN A 85 3.99 21.78 -8.28
CA ASN A 85 5.04 22.48 -9.02
C ASN A 85 4.68 22.59 -10.51
N LEU A 86 4.16 21.51 -11.10
CA LEU A 86 3.65 21.51 -12.47
C LEU A 86 2.53 22.53 -12.66
N LYS A 87 1.53 22.54 -11.77
CA LYS A 87 0.44 23.52 -11.81
C LYS A 87 0.95 24.96 -11.72
N ILE A 88 1.85 25.25 -10.79
CA ILE A 88 2.46 26.59 -10.62
C ILE A 88 3.18 27.01 -11.91
N SER A 89 3.96 26.11 -12.50
CA SER A 89 4.66 26.40 -13.76
C SER A 89 3.68 26.63 -14.93
N ALA A 90 2.54 25.92 -14.95
CA ALA A 90 1.47 26.12 -15.92
C ALA A 90 0.76 27.46 -15.73
N ASP A 91 0.50 27.88 -14.49
CA ASP A 91 -0.09 29.17 -14.16
C ASP A 91 0.84 30.32 -14.56
N ASN A 92 2.14 30.20 -14.31
CA ASN A 92 3.14 31.17 -14.79
C ASN A 92 3.17 31.28 -16.32
N LEU A 93 3.06 30.15 -17.03
CA LEU A 93 2.97 30.10 -18.49
C LEU A 93 1.63 30.68 -19.00
N TRP A 94 0.55 30.48 -18.25
CA TRP A 94 -0.75 31.05 -18.52
C TRP A 94 -0.68 32.59 -18.47
N GLU A 95 -0.23 33.14 -17.35
CA GLU A 95 -0.10 34.58 -17.09
C GLU A 95 0.82 35.26 -18.11
N LYS A 96 1.97 34.65 -18.39
CA LYS A 96 2.93 35.19 -19.36
C LYS A 96 3.37 34.11 -20.34
N ALA A 97 2.70 34.08 -21.49
CA ALA A 97 3.01 33.17 -22.59
C ALA A 97 4.30 33.61 -23.31
N ASN A 98 5.45 33.10 -22.86
CA ASN A 98 6.76 33.38 -23.47
C ASN A 98 7.64 32.12 -23.46
N SER A 99 8.73 32.17 -24.23
CA SER A 99 9.64 31.02 -24.40
C SER A 99 10.28 30.54 -23.11
N LYS A 100 10.65 31.44 -22.19
CA LYS A 100 11.26 31.08 -20.90
C LYS A 100 10.29 30.27 -20.04
N ASN A 101 9.06 30.75 -19.90
CA ASN A 101 8.03 30.06 -19.13
C ASN A 101 7.62 28.74 -19.78
N LEU A 102 7.61 28.66 -21.12
CA LEU A 102 7.33 27.42 -21.84
C LEU A 102 8.39 26.37 -21.53
N VAL A 103 9.68 26.70 -21.64
CA VAL A 103 10.78 25.75 -21.32
C VAL A 103 10.71 25.28 -19.87
N ASN A 104 10.44 26.19 -18.93
CA ASN A 104 10.30 25.83 -17.50
C ASN A 104 9.13 24.86 -17.28
N PHE A 105 7.99 25.14 -17.89
CA PHE A 105 6.81 24.27 -17.83
C PHE A 105 7.09 22.89 -18.46
N SER A 106 7.68 22.84 -19.66
CA SER A 106 8.06 21.60 -20.34
C SER A 106 9.00 20.73 -19.49
N LYS A 107 9.98 21.37 -18.83
CA LYS A 107 10.90 20.67 -17.91
C LYS A 107 10.13 20.06 -16.75
N GLN A 108 9.28 20.85 -16.08
CA GLN A 108 8.49 20.39 -14.95
C GLN A 108 7.51 19.28 -15.34
N LEU A 109 6.86 19.38 -16.51
CA LEU A 109 5.97 18.35 -17.04
C LEU A 109 6.69 17.01 -17.22
N ARG A 110 7.90 17.04 -17.78
CA ARG A 110 8.73 15.85 -17.93
C ARG A 110 9.14 15.26 -16.58
N GLU A 111 9.55 16.09 -15.63
CA GLU A 111 9.91 15.65 -14.28
C GLU A 111 8.73 15.00 -13.56
N THR A 112 7.55 15.61 -13.62
CA THR A 112 6.34 15.03 -13.02
C THR A 112 5.94 13.72 -13.68
N LYS A 113 6.06 13.59 -15.01
CA LYS A 113 5.85 12.30 -15.68
C LYS A 113 6.81 11.23 -15.16
N ILE A 114 8.09 11.55 -14.99
CA ILE A 114 9.09 10.61 -14.45
C ILE A 114 8.72 10.17 -13.03
N GLU A 115 8.29 11.10 -12.15
CA GLU A 115 7.88 10.74 -10.78
C GLU A 115 6.65 9.82 -10.77
N ILE A 116 5.68 10.04 -11.66
CA ILE A 116 4.53 9.14 -11.82
C ILE A 116 4.98 7.73 -12.25
N GLU A 117 5.88 7.62 -13.23
CA GLU A 117 6.38 6.30 -13.65
C GLU A 117 7.18 5.59 -12.56
N LYS A 118 8.01 6.31 -11.81
CA LYS A 118 8.76 5.73 -10.67
C LYS A 118 7.82 5.20 -9.58
N ALA A 119 6.69 5.87 -9.37
CA ALA A 119 5.71 5.49 -8.36
C ALA A 119 4.77 4.36 -8.81
N SER A 120 4.74 4.02 -10.10
CA SER A 120 3.80 3.06 -10.70
C SER A 120 3.69 1.71 -9.99
N LEU A 121 4.78 1.20 -9.41
CA LEU A 121 4.79 -0.08 -8.70
C LEU A 121 4.05 -0.06 -7.36
N PHE A 122 3.92 1.11 -6.73
CA PHE A 122 3.47 1.24 -5.34
C PHE A 122 2.14 1.99 -5.20
N ILE A 123 1.71 2.70 -6.24
CA ILE A 123 0.42 3.39 -6.25
C ILE A 123 -0.65 2.50 -6.87
N GLU A 124 -1.90 2.74 -6.52
CA GLU A 124 -3.03 1.99 -7.09
C GLU A 124 -3.21 2.32 -8.59
N ASP A 125 -3.59 1.31 -9.38
CA ASP A 125 -3.79 1.44 -10.83
C ASP A 125 -4.79 2.54 -11.21
N VAL A 126 -5.81 2.75 -10.38
CA VAL A 126 -6.82 3.79 -10.59
C VAL A 126 -6.16 5.17 -10.50
N HIS A 127 -5.40 5.43 -9.44
CA HIS A 127 -4.68 6.70 -9.27
C HIS A 127 -3.62 6.89 -10.35
N TYR A 128 -2.91 5.83 -10.76
CA TYR A 128 -1.96 5.91 -11.87
C TYR A 128 -2.64 6.39 -13.16
N LYS A 129 -3.81 5.82 -13.51
CA LYS A 129 -4.57 6.22 -14.69
C LYS A 129 -5.04 7.67 -14.61
N GLU A 130 -5.48 8.13 -13.44
CA GLU A 130 -5.88 9.53 -13.23
C GLU A 130 -4.71 10.49 -13.39
N LEU A 131 -3.56 10.17 -12.78
CA LEU A 131 -2.31 10.94 -12.91
C LEU A 131 -1.86 11.02 -14.37
N ALA A 132 -1.87 9.90 -15.09
CA ALA A 132 -1.55 9.86 -16.51
C ALA A 132 -2.53 10.73 -17.34
N GLY A 133 -3.81 10.72 -16.99
CA GLY A 133 -4.84 11.58 -17.59
C GLY A 133 -4.55 13.07 -17.39
N ILE A 134 -4.12 13.47 -16.19
CA ILE A 134 -3.69 14.85 -15.92
C ILE A 134 -2.48 15.23 -16.77
N ILE A 135 -1.47 14.38 -16.85
CA ILE A 135 -0.27 14.64 -17.66
C ILE A 135 -0.61 14.83 -19.13
N LYS A 136 -1.58 14.07 -19.64
CA LYS A 136 -2.09 14.25 -21.01
C LYS A 136 -2.66 15.67 -21.20
N HIS A 137 -3.50 16.16 -20.29
CA HIS A 137 -4.06 17.51 -20.39
C HIS A 137 -3.01 18.61 -20.24
N PHE A 138 -2.00 18.44 -19.41
CA PHE A 138 -0.87 19.38 -19.36
C PHE A 138 -0.04 19.35 -20.66
N SER A 139 0.09 18.20 -21.31
CA SER A 139 0.77 18.09 -22.61
C SER A 139 -0.03 18.81 -23.72
N GLU A 140 -1.36 18.67 -23.71
CA GLU A 140 -2.25 19.41 -24.61
C GLU A 140 -2.12 20.93 -24.39
N PHE A 141 -2.02 21.36 -23.13
CA PHE A 141 -1.79 22.76 -22.77
C PHE A 141 -0.42 23.25 -23.26
N GLU A 142 0.64 22.44 -23.15
CA GLU A 142 1.98 22.74 -23.67
C GLU A 142 1.92 23.10 -25.15
N ILE A 143 1.31 22.21 -25.94
CA ILE A 143 1.18 22.35 -27.39
C ILE A 143 0.39 23.62 -27.72
N GLY A 144 -0.75 23.83 -27.05
CA GLY A 144 -1.58 25.02 -27.22
C GLY A 144 -0.87 26.33 -26.91
N LYS A 145 -0.04 26.37 -25.86
CA LYS A 145 0.75 27.56 -25.49
C LYS A 145 1.93 27.78 -26.42
N LYS A 146 2.58 26.71 -26.89
CA LYS A 146 3.63 26.81 -27.92
C LYS A 146 3.09 27.43 -29.21
N MET A 147 1.96 26.92 -29.72
CA MET A 147 1.31 27.46 -30.91
C MET A 147 0.97 28.95 -30.74
N LEU A 148 0.43 29.35 -29.59
CA LEU A 148 0.11 30.76 -29.30
C LEU A 148 1.37 31.65 -29.29
N ILE A 149 2.46 31.18 -28.67
CA ILE A 149 3.73 31.91 -28.61
C ILE A 149 4.31 32.07 -30.01
N ASP A 150 4.29 31.03 -30.82
CA ASP A 150 4.84 31.05 -32.16
C ASP A 150 4.00 31.94 -33.09
N TYR A 151 2.66 31.87 -32.99
CA TYR A 151 1.73 32.74 -33.71
C TYR A 151 1.98 34.24 -33.42
N ARG A 152 2.23 34.59 -32.14
CA ARG A 152 2.54 35.97 -31.73
C ARG A 152 3.89 36.47 -32.23
N LYS A 153 4.83 35.58 -32.55
CA LYS A 153 6.13 35.96 -33.13
C LYS A 153 6.02 36.18 -34.63
N THR A 154 5.18 35.40 -35.32
CA THR A 154 5.05 35.44 -36.78
C THR A 154 4.08 36.52 -37.27
N THR A 155 3.07 36.86 -36.46
CA THR A 155 1.99 37.77 -36.87
C THR A 155 2.21 39.12 -36.19
N GLN A 156 2.60 40.13 -36.97
CA GLN A 156 3.10 41.38 -36.40
C GLN A 156 1.99 42.33 -35.91
N LEU A 157 0.80 42.35 -36.49
CA LEU A 157 -0.39 43.08 -36.02
C LEU A 157 -1.63 42.55 -36.80
N GLU A 158 -2.82 42.60 -36.20
CA GLU A 158 -4.17 42.59 -36.82
C GLU A 158 -5.11 41.36 -36.70
N GLU A 159 -4.66 40.11 -36.59
CA GLU A 159 -5.62 38.97 -36.44
C GLU A 159 -5.98 38.64 -34.97
N HIS A 160 -6.78 39.52 -34.37
CA HIS A 160 -7.25 39.32 -32.99
C HIS A 160 -8.23 38.15 -32.80
N LEU A 161 -8.85 37.63 -33.87
CA LEU A 161 -9.87 36.58 -33.75
C LEU A 161 -9.23 35.20 -33.50
N ILE A 162 -8.20 34.84 -34.27
CA ILE A 162 -7.50 33.56 -34.14
C ILE A 162 -6.82 33.49 -32.77
N GLU A 163 -6.13 34.56 -32.37
CA GLU A 163 -5.51 34.64 -31.06
C GLU A 163 -6.53 34.42 -29.92
N ARG A 164 -7.70 35.06 -29.99
CA ARG A 164 -8.78 34.86 -29.00
C ARG A 164 -9.27 33.42 -28.96
N GLN A 165 -9.44 32.77 -30.11
CA GLN A 165 -9.83 31.36 -30.18
C GLN A 165 -8.79 30.43 -29.55
N MET A 166 -7.50 30.68 -29.82
CA MET A 166 -6.39 29.93 -29.20
C MET A 166 -6.35 30.12 -27.68
N ILE A 167 -6.53 31.36 -27.21
CA ILE A 167 -6.59 31.66 -25.77
C ILE A 167 -7.78 30.93 -25.13
N ALA A 168 -8.97 30.96 -25.75
CA ALA A 168 -10.15 30.26 -25.25
C ALA A 168 -9.98 28.73 -25.25
N GLY A 169 -9.32 28.16 -26.28
CA GLY A 169 -8.92 26.75 -26.30
C GLY A 169 -8.02 26.40 -25.12
N ASN A 170 -6.95 27.16 -24.92
CA ASN A 170 -6.02 26.96 -23.81
C ASN A 170 -6.68 27.13 -22.43
N GLN A 171 -7.62 28.06 -22.29
CA GLN A 171 -8.39 28.24 -21.05
C GLN A 171 -9.24 27.01 -20.73
N ARG A 172 -9.87 26.38 -21.73
CA ARG A 172 -10.66 25.15 -21.52
C ARG A 172 -9.79 24.00 -21.03
N VAL A 173 -8.62 23.81 -21.64
CA VAL A 173 -7.66 22.80 -21.20
C VAL A 173 -7.16 23.11 -19.77
N LYS A 174 -6.92 24.40 -19.47
CA LYS A 174 -6.56 24.86 -18.12
C LYS A 174 -7.59 24.52 -17.06
N ASN A 175 -8.86 24.78 -17.33
CA ASN A 175 -9.94 24.47 -16.40
C ASN A 175 -10.02 22.97 -16.14
N ARG A 176 -9.87 22.16 -17.19
CA ARG A 176 -9.95 20.70 -17.09
C ARG A 176 -8.85 20.10 -16.22
N TYR A 177 -7.59 20.50 -16.38
CA TYR A 177 -6.53 19.99 -15.50
C TYR A 177 -6.69 20.51 -14.06
N ASN A 178 -7.24 21.72 -13.85
CA ASN A 178 -7.48 22.26 -12.51
C ASN A 178 -8.55 21.45 -11.76
N GLU A 179 -9.63 21.08 -12.44
CA GLU A 179 -10.68 20.21 -11.88
C GLU A 179 -10.10 18.85 -11.48
N LEU A 180 -9.31 18.23 -12.36
CA LEU A 180 -8.69 16.94 -12.08
C LEU A 180 -7.69 17.00 -10.91
N ILE A 181 -6.92 18.09 -10.77
CA ILE A 181 -6.03 18.28 -9.61
C ILE A 181 -6.83 18.30 -8.30
N LEU A 182 -8.02 18.89 -8.29
CA LEU A 182 -8.87 18.92 -7.10
C LEU A 182 -9.41 17.52 -6.74
N ILE A 183 -9.77 16.73 -7.76
CA ILE A 183 -10.19 15.34 -7.58
C ILE A 183 -9.04 14.52 -6.98
N ILE A 184 -7.86 14.54 -7.62
CA ILE A 184 -6.68 13.80 -7.12
C ILE A 184 -6.29 14.26 -5.72
N LYS A 185 -6.40 15.55 -5.39
CA LYS A 185 -6.16 16.03 -4.02
C LYS A 185 -7.05 15.30 -3.01
N SER A 186 -8.31 15.10 -3.34
CA SER A 186 -9.27 14.41 -2.47
C SER A 186 -8.88 12.95 -2.28
N ASP A 187 -8.52 12.27 -3.37
CA ASP A 187 -8.23 10.83 -3.33
C ASP A 187 -6.88 10.54 -2.67
N LEU A 188 -5.85 11.35 -2.95
CA LEU A 188 -4.60 11.30 -2.20
C LEU A 188 -4.82 11.55 -0.70
N LYS A 189 -5.71 12.48 -0.33
CA LYS A 189 -6.00 12.75 1.08
C LYS A 189 -6.68 11.58 1.79
N LYS A 190 -7.53 10.80 1.11
CA LYS A 190 -8.12 9.57 1.68
C LYS A 190 -7.05 8.50 1.92
N GLN A 191 -6.20 8.30 0.92
CA GLN A 191 -5.08 7.35 0.99
C GLN A 191 -4.11 7.68 2.12
N LEU A 192 -3.78 8.96 2.33
CA LEU A 192 -2.93 9.40 3.45
C LEU A 192 -3.58 9.21 4.83
N LYS A 193 -4.91 9.05 4.91
CA LYS A 193 -5.64 8.77 6.15
C LYS A 193 -5.83 7.27 6.40
N GLY A 194 -5.52 6.41 5.43
CA GLY A 194 -5.81 4.97 5.49
C GLY A 194 -7.30 4.65 5.35
N GLU A 195 -8.07 5.51 4.68
CA GLU A 195 -9.48 5.30 4.28
C GLU A 195 -9.55 4.76 2.84
#